data_AF-J9ES74-F1
#
_entry.id   AF-J9ES74-F1
#
_cell.length_a   1.000
_cell.length_b   1.000
_cell.length_c   1.000
_cell.angle_alpha   90.00
_cell.angle_beta   90.00
_cell.angle_gamma   90.00
#
_symmetry.space_group_name_H-M   'P 1'
#
loop_
_entity.id
_entity.type
_entity.pdbx_description
1 polymer ?
#
loop_
_entity_poly.entity_id
_entity_poly.type
_entity_poly.pdbx_seq_one_letter_code
_entity_poly.pdbx_strand_id
1 'polypeptide(L)'
;MNVKDQQKTVATAEYFPDGSITRIIFSNFLTYEYVEIFPGPNLNVIVGPNGTGKSTIMCGLCLAVGGTPRLLGRSELLADYIKHGSEKGSVEVFIRDSKLGKDRALSIVLHRVGGSNYFVDGEKVTQTKLRDIAESYNIQIDNPCTFLAQDKVKSFAEQKSFGLLANTEKAVGKKLVDLHENIHNVRLNQSPISRTKCLEDQLNSVQSELKTLVPLIENYRRRETMREHIRLLQCKKLYLKYLEEEAIAEEKAQYKRLKEEELEEV
;
A
#
# COMPACT_ATOMS: atom_id res chain seq x y z
N MET A 1 -18.30 -9.34 -28.82
CA MET A 1 -19.46 -8.48 -28.56
C MET A 1 -19.11 -7.07 -28.99
N ASN A 2 -19.92 -6.47 -29.86
CA ASN A 2 -19.66 -5.15 -30.41
C ASN A 2 -19.94 -4.08 -29.33
N VAL A 3 -19.14 -3.01 -29.22
CA VAL A 3 -19.31 -1.95 -28.21
C VAL A 3 -20.72 -1.34 -28.27
N LYS A 4 -21.31 -1.29 -29.48
CA LYS A 4 -22.68 -0.83 -29.73
C LYS A 4 -23.76 -1.75 -29.13
N ASP A 5 -23.50 -3.05 -29.01
CA ASP A 5 -24.45 -4.00 -28.42
C ASP A 5 -24.40 -3.95 -26.88
N GLN A 6 -23.23 -3.69 -26.30
CA GLN A 6 -23.09 -3.44 -24.86
C GLN A 6 -23.80 -2.14 -24.45
N GLN A 7 -23.64 -1.06 -25.22
CA GLN A 7 -24.36 0.21 -24.99
C GLN A 7 -25.88 0.05 -25.10
N LYS A 8 -26.38 -0.77 -26.04
CA LYS A 8 -27.82 -1.08 -26.16
C LYS A 8 -28.38 -1.83 -24.96
N THR A 9 -27.61 -2.71 -24.34
CA THR A 9 -28.07 -3.49 -23.17
C THR A 9 -28.11 -2.62 -21.91
N VAL A 10 -27.13 -1.72 -21.75
CA VAL A 10 -27.06 -0.79 -20.61
C VAL A 10 -28.08 0.35 -20.72
N ALA A 11 -28.46 0.75 -21.94
CA ALA A 11 -29.53 1.73 -22.17
C ALA A 11 -30.93 1.26 -21.69
N THR A 12 -31.10 -0.02 -21.34
CA THR A 12 -32.38 -0.57 -20.84
C THR A 12 -32.47 -0.67 -19.31
N ALA A 13 -31.43 -0.29 -18.57
CA ALA A 13 -31.47 -0.22 -17.12
C ALA A 13 -32.10 1.10 -16.66
N GLU A 14 -33.39 1.07 -16.30
CA GLU A 14 -34.17 2.25 -15.91
C GLU A 14 -33.71 2.91 -14.59
N TYR A 15 -32.88 2.24 -13.78
CA TYR A 15 -32.41 2.77 -12.50
C TYR A 15 -31.06 2.18 -12.07
N PHE A 16 -30.10 3.06 -11.76
CA PHE A 16 -28.87 2.72 -11.07
C PHE A 16 -28.95 3.19 -9.62
N PRO A 17 -28.87 2.27 -8.62
CA PRO A 17 -28.75 2.65 -7.23
C PRO A 17 -27.55 3.57 -6.97
N ASP A 18 -27.63 4.38 -5.91
CA ASP A 18 -26.52 5.21 -5.45
C ASP A 18 -25.27 4.35 -5.18
N GLY A 19 -24.10 4.78 -5.66
CA GLY A 19 -22.86 4.02 -5.53
C GLY A 19 -22.63 2.95 -6.62
N SER A 20 -23.54 2.79 -7.58
CA SER A 20 -23.38 1.81 -8.67
C SER A 20 -22.28 2.22 -9.64
N ILE A 21 -21.45 1.27 -10.06
CA ILE A 21 -20.43 1.50 -11.09
C ILE A 21 -21.09 1.47 -12.47
N THR A 22 -21.08 2.60 -13.18
CA THR A 22 -21.74 2.75 -14.49
C THR A 22 -20.78 2.55 -15.65
N ARG A 23 -19.50 2.89 -15.46
CA ARG A 23 -18.47 2.78 -16.50
C ARG A 23 -17.08 2.60 -15.88
N ILE A 24 -16.24 1.82 -16.55
CA ILE A 24 -14.82 1.67 -16.20
C ILE A 24 -13.99 1.81 -17.46
N ILE A 25 -12.93 2.62 -17.42
CA ILE A 25 -12.00 2.84 -18.51
C ILE A 25 -10.61 2.47 -18.03
N PHE A 26 -9.89 1.67 -18.82
CA PHE A 26 -8.48 1.37 -18.59
C PHE A 26 -7.67 1.87 -19.78
N SER A 27 -6.50 2.44 -19.51
CA SER A 27 -5.51 2.83 -20.52
C SER A 27 -4.13 2.36 -20.09
N ASN A 28 -3.43 1.60 -20.93
CA ASN A 28 -2.09 1.06 -20.67
C ASN A 28 -1.93 0.41 -19.29
N PHE A 29 -2.90 -0.44 -18.92
CA PHE A 29 -2.97 -1.09 -17.61
C PHE A 29 -2.87 -2.61 -17.75
N LEU A 30 -1.77 -3.19 -17.25
CA LEU A 30 -1.42 -4.61 -17.38
C LEU A 30 -1.61 -5.14 -18.82
N THR A 31 -2.64 -5.94 -19.05
CA THR A 31 -2.96 -6.58 -20.34
C THR A 31 -3.72 -5.67 -21.30
N TYR A 32 -4.26 -4.55 -20.82
CA TYR A 32 -5.12 -3.66 -21.61
C TYR A 32 -4.33 -2.46 -22.13
N GLU A 33 -4.40 -2.24 -23.44
CA GLU A 33 -4.00 -0.96 -24.05
C GLU A 33 -5.08 0.09 -23.84
N TYR A 34 -6.31 -0.28 -24.17
CA TYR A 34 -7.50 0.49 -23.91
C TYR A 34 -8.68 -0.46 -23.81
N VAL A 35 -9.48 -0.34 -22.75
CA VAL A 35 -10.75 -1.05 -22.64
C VAL A 35 -11.77 -0.20 -21.91
N GLU A 36 -13.00 -0.22 -22.41
CA GLU A 36 -14.15 0.38 -21.73
C GLU A 36 -15.16 -0.71 -21.39
N ILE A 37 -15.68 -0.63 -20.17
CA ILE A 37 -16.63 -1.59 -19.63
C ILE A 37 -17.82 -0.78 -19.13
N PHE A 38 -19.03 -1.24 -19.46
CA PHE A 38 -20.28 -0.64 -19.02
C PHE A 38 -21.07 -1.68 -18.21
N PRO A 39 -20.89 -1.73 -16.88
CA PRO A 39 -21.66 -2.62 -16.03
C PRO A 39 -23.14 -2.21 -15.99
N GLY A 40 -24.02 -3.19 -15.87
CA GLY A 40 -25.43 -2.99 -15.50
C GLY A 40 -25.61 -2.77 -14.00
N PRO A 41 -26.81 -2.40 -13.55
CA PRO A 41 -27.08 -2.02 -12.15
C PRO A 41 -27.10 -3.20 -11.16
N ASN A 42 -27.26 -4.43 -11.67
CA ASN A 42 -27.48 -5.62 -10.86
C ASN A 42 -26.28 -6.60 -10.98
N LEU A 43 -26.51 -7.77 -11.57
CA LEU A 43 -25.50 -8.80 -11.74
C LEU A 43 -24.68 -8.55 -13.02
N ASN A 44 -23.37 -8.45 -12.85
CA ASN A 44 -22.40 -8.35 -13.94
C ASN A 44 -21.50 -9.58 -13.94
N VAL A 45 -21.45 -10.31 -15.06
CA VAL A 45 -20.61 -11.50 -15.21
C VAL A 45 -19.58 -11.27 -16.29
N ILE A 46 -18.30 -11.35 -15.91
CA ILE A 46 -17.17 -11.19 -16.84
C ILE A 46 -16.62 -12.57 -17.16
N VAL A 47 -16.78 -13.00 -18.42
CA VAL A 47 -16.35 -14.32 -18.90
C VAL A 47 -15.24 -14.16 -19.94
N GLY A 48 -14.25 -15.04 -19.89
CA GLY A 48 -13.18 -15.08 -20.89
C GLY A 48 -12.16 -16.18 -20.61
N PRO A 49 -11.35 -16.56 -21.62
CA PRO A 49 -10.25 -17.51 -21.46
C PRO A 49 -9.24 -17.13 -20.37
N ASN A 50 -8.42 -18.08 -19.92
CA ASN A 50 -7.35 -17.77 -18.97
C ASN A 50 -6.32 -16.83 -19.62
N GLY A 51 -5.79 -15.88 -18.83
CA GLY A 51 -4.83 -14.89 -19.32
C GLY A 51 -5.40 -13.66 -20.01
N THR A 52 -6.73 -13.54 -20.21
CA THR A 52 -7.35 -12.38 -20.89
C THR A 52 -7.53 -11.13 -20.02
N GLY A 53 -6.97 -11.12 -18.80
CA GLY A 53 -7.04 -9.97 -17.91
C GLY A 53 -8.30 -9.84 -17.06
N LYS A 54 -9.11 -10.90 -16.88
CA LYS A 54 -10.29 -10.84 -15.98
C LYS A 54 -9.95 -10.31 -14.58
N SER A 55 -8.89 -10.83 -13.96
CA SER A 55 -8.41 -10.37 -12.65
C SER A 55 -7.80 -8.96 -12.71
N THR A 56 -7.33 -8.50 -13.89
CA THR A 56 -6.85 -7.13 -14.12
C THR A 56 -7.96 -6.11 -13.88
N ILE A 57 -9.21 -6.44 -14.22
CA ILE A 57 -10.36 -5.54 -14.02
C ILE A 57 -10.58 -5.27 -12.53
N MET A 58 -10.56 -6.32 -11.71
CA MET A 58 -10.65 -6.20 -10.25
C MET A 58 -9.46 -5.42 -9.66
N CYS A 59 -8.25 -5.63 -10.19
CA CYS A 59 -7.06 -4.89 -9.77
C CYS A 59 -7.20 -3.39 -10.02
N GLY A 60 -7.61 -3.00 -11.24
CA GLY A 60 -7.76 -1.58 -11.56
C GLY A 60 -8.92 -0.94 -10.83
N LEU A 61 -10.04 -1.66 -10.63
CA LEU A 61 -11.14 -1.15 -9.82
C LEU A 61 -10.65 -0.82 -8.40
N CYS A 62 -9.99 -1.78 -7.72
CA CYS A 62 -9.41 -1.60 -6.40
C CYS A 62 -8.50 -0.36 -6.31
N LEU A 63 -7.63 -0.16 -7.30
CA LEU A 63 -6.71 0.99 -7.31
C LEU A 63 -7.43 2.31 -7.60
N ALA A 64 -8.41 2.32 -8.50
CA ALA A 64 -9.17 3.50 -8.87
C ALA A 64 -10.06 4.03 -7.75
N VAL A 65 -10.53 3.16 -6.85
CA VAL A 65 -11.27 3.54 -5.62
C VAL A 65 -10.34 3.77 -4.40
N GLY A 66 -9.02 3.80 -4.60
CA GLY A 66 -8.04 4.21 -3.58
C GLY A 66 -7.50 3.07 -2.70
N GLY A 67 -7.77 1.82 -3.08
CA GLY A 67 -7.24 0.64 -2.41
C GLY A 67 -5.72 0.50 -2.57
N THR A 68 -5.11 -0.28 -1.68
CA THR A 68 -3.66 -0.52 -1.70
C THR A 68 -3.29 -1.79 -2.46
N PRO A 69 -2.12 -1.86 -3.13
CA PRO A 69 -1.68 -3.07 -3.86
C PRO A 69 -1.62 -4.33 -2.98
N ARG A 70 -1.41 -4.18 -1.66
CA ARG A 70 -1.39 -5.28 -0.68
C ARG A 70 -2.72 -6.03 -0.59
N LEU A 71 -3.83 -5.39 -0.91
CA LEU A 71 -5.16 -6.01 -0.92
C LEU A 71 -5.29 -7.01 -2.08
N LEU A 72 -4.56 -6.78 -3.18
CA LEU A 72 -4.64 -7.58 -4.39
C LEU A 72 -3.84 -8.87 -4.30
N GLY A 73 -2.81 -8.93 -3.43
CA GLY A 73 -1.97 -10.12 -3.24
C GLY A 73 -1.01 -10.42 -4.40
N ARG A 74 -0.90 -9.52 -5.39
CA ARG A 74 -0.17 -9.74 -6.65
C ARG A 74 1.23 -9.11 -6.67
N SER A 75 1.30 -7.78 -6.62
CA SER A 75 2.56 -7.04 -6.51
C SER A 75 2.36 -5.85 -5.57
N GLU A 76 3.40 -5.51 -4.80
CA GLU A 76 3.44 -4.34 -3.93
C GLU A 76 3.71 -3.04 -4.69
N LEU A 77 4.31 -3.12 -5.88
CA LEU A 77 4.72 -1.96 -6.66
C LEU A 77 3.61 -1.56 -7.64
N LEU A 78 3.17 -0.30 -7.56
CA LEU A 78 2.20 0.27 -8.48
C LEU A 78 2.68 0.30 -9.94
N ALA A 79 4.00 0.38 -10.16
CA ALA A 79 4.60 0.37 -11.49
C ALA A 79 4.35 -0.96 -12.25
N ASP A 80 4.20 -2.07 -11.53
CA ASP A 80 3.96 -3.40 -12.13
C ASP A 80 2.55 -3.53 -12.72
N TYR A 81 1.65 -2.62 -12.37
CA TYR A 81 0.30 -2.57 -12.94
C TYR A 81 0.24 -1.79 -14.26
N ILE A 82 1.34 -1.16 -14.67
CA ILE A 82 1.45 -0.47 -15.97
C ILE A 82 1.77 -1.51 -17.04
N LYS A 83 1.13 -1.40 -18.21
CA LYS A 83 1.42 -2.26 -19.37
C LYS A 83 2.92 -2.24 -19.71
N HIS A 84 3.48 -3.41 -20.03
CA HIS A 84 4.87 -3.50 -20.44
C HIS A 84 5.13 -2.66 -21.70
N GLY A 85 6.18 -1.84 -21.66
CA GLY A 85 6.53 -0.91 -22.74
C GLY A 85 5.88 0.47 -22.63
N SER A 86 4.98 0.70 -21.65
CA SER A 86 4.38 2.01 -21.40
C SER A 86 4.97 2.70 -20.19
N GLU A 87 5.14 4.03 -20.24
CA GLU A 87 5.63 4.83 -19.12
C GLU A 87 4.53 5.22 -18.12
N LYS A 88 3.28 5.27 -18.61
CA LYS A 88 2.10 5.69 -17.88
C LYS A 88 0.92 4.76 -18.15
N GLY A 89 0.13 4.49 -17.12
CA GLY A 89 -1.16 3.81 -17.20
C GLY A 89 -2.23 4.56 -16.41
N SER A 90 -3.50 4.35 -16.71
CA SER A 90 -4.60 4.94 -15.96
C SER A 90 -5.81 4.03 -15.87
N VAL A 91 -6.54 4.17 -14.77
CA VAL A 91 -7.85 3.54 -14.60
C VAL A 91 -8.82 4.60 -14.10
N GLU A 92 -9.99 4.65 -14.70
CA GLU A 92 -11.07 5.58 -14.36
C GLU A 92 -12.36 4.81 -14.16
N VAL A 93 -13.06 5.09 -13.06
CA VAL A 93 -14.29 4.43 -12.63
C VAL A 93 -15.34 5.50 -12.42
N PHE A 94 -16.48 5.33 -13.05
CA PHE A 94 -17.63 6.21 -12.92
C PHE A 94 -18.64 5.56 -11.97
N ILE A 95 -19.04 6.32 -10.96
CA ILE A 95 -19.96 5.90 -9.91
C ILE A 95 -21.19 6.79 -9.98
N ARG A 96 -22.38 6.18 -9.98
CA ARG A 96 -23.65 6.89 -9.91
C ARG A 96 -23.77 7.62 -8.57
N ASP A 97 -23.89 8.94 -8.61
CA ASP A 97 -24.23 9.76 -7.44
C ASP A 97 -25.64 10.32 -7.59
N SER A 98 -26.56 9.81 -6.77
CA SER A 98 -27.96 10.21 -6.77
C SER A 98 -28.17 11.63 -6.22
N LYS A 99 -27.25 12.14 -5.40
CA LYS A 99 -27.32 13.49 -4.81
C LYS A 99 -26.90 14.56 -5.82
N LEU A 100 -25.90 14.24 -6.64
CA LEU A 100 -25.40 15.13 -7.70
C LEU A 100 -26.20 15.00 -9.00
N GLY A 101 -26.99 13.93 -9.16
CA GLY A 101 -27.75 13.65 -10.38
C GLY A 101 -26.87 13.31 -11.59
N LYS A 102 -25.56 13.11 -11.36
CA LYS A 102 -24.55 12.78 -12.38
C LYS A 102 -23.57 11.75 -11.83
N ASP A 103 -22.87 11.09 -12.74
CA ASP A 103 -21.82 10.15 -12.35
C ASP A 103 -20.57 10.93 -11.89
N ARG A 104 -19.96 10.45 -10.81
CA ARG A 104 -18.67 10.93 -10.29
C ARG A 104 -17.55 10.05 -10.84
N ALA A 105 -16.49 10.68 -11.36
CA ALA A 105 -15.33 10.00 -11.91
C ALA A 105 -14.23 9.88 -10.85
N LEU A 106 -13.86 8.66 -10.47
CA LEU A 106 -12.70 8.36 -9.65
C LEU A 106 -11.62 7.78 -10.55
N SER A 107 -10.45 8.41 -10.60
CA SER A 107 -9.36 7.90 -11.44
C SER A 107 -8.01 7.91 -10.76
N ILE A 108 -7.17 6.99 -11.22
CA ILE A 108 -5.78 6.87 -10.83
C ILE A 108 -4.92 6.88 -12.09
N VAL A 109 -3.86 7.66 -12.04
CA VAL A 109 -2.82 7.70 -13.05
C VAL A 109 -1.52 7.20 -12.43
N LEU A 110 -1.00 6.12 -13.00
CA LEU A 110 0.23 5.46 -12.60
C LEU A 110 1.36 5.89 -13.51
N HIS A 111 2.49 6.28 -12.93
CA HIS A 111 3.73 6.57 -13.64
C HIS A 111 4.81 5.57 -13.22
N ARG A 112 5.59 5.05 -14.17
CA ARG A 112 6.74 4.19 -13.86
C ARG A 112 7.78 4.91 -13.00
N VAL A 113 7.95 6.21 -13.26
CA VAL A 113 8.85 7.10 -12.53
C VAL A 113 8.00 8.30 -12.07
N GLY A 114 7.86 8.49 -10.76
CA GLY A 114 7.06 9.59 -10.19
C GLY A 114 5.78 9.19 -9.44
N GLY A 115 5.54 7.88 -9.23
CA GLY A 115 4.47 7.40 -8.36
C GLY A 115 3.06 7.43 -8.99
N SER A 116 2.04 7.67 -8.16
CA SER A 116 0.63 7.67 -8.57
C SER A 116 -0.06 8.98 -8.26
N ASN A 117 -0.86 9.48 -9.20
CA ASN A 117 -1.73 10.63 -9.01
C ASN A 117 -3.19 10.16 -8.98
N TYR A 118 -3.96 10.64 -8.01
CA TYR A 118 -5.37 10.34 -7.86
C TYR A 118 -6.19 11.55 -8.28
N PHE A 119 -7.34 11.32 -8.93
CA PHE A 119 -8.23 12.37 -9.37
C PHE A 119 -9.69 12.03 -9.05
N VAL A 120 -10.46 13.07 -8.73
CA VAL A 120 -11.91 13.01 -8.56
C VAL A 120 -12.51 14.08 -9.47
N ASP A 121 -13.37 13.69 -10.40
CA ASP A 121 -14.00 14.60 -11.38
C ASP A 121 -12.98 15.48 -12.13
N GLY A 122 -11.76 14.96 -12.35
CA GLY A 122 -10.65 15.66 -13.01
C GLY A 122 -9.75 16.50 -12.09
N GLU A 123 -10.12 16.68 -10.82
CA GLU A 123 -9.30 17.40 -9.84
C GLU A 123 -8.33 16.46 -9.11
N LYS A 124 -7.08 16.87 -8.97
CA LYS A 124 -6.06 16.06 -8.27
C LYS A 124 -6.34 16.03 -6.76
N VAL A 125 -6.47 14.83 -6.20
CA VAL A 125 -6.73 14.60 -4.78
C VAL A 125 -5.68 13.68 -4.14
N THR A 126 -5.72 13.59 -2.82
CA THR A 126 -4.95 12.59 -2.07
C THR A 126 -5.68 11.24 -2.07
N GLN A 127 -4.93 10.15 -1.89
CA GLN A 127 -5.51 8.80 -1.78
C GLN A 127 -6.56 8.71 -0.67
N THR A 128 -6.31 9.35 0.48
CA THR A 128 -7.23 9.36 1.63
C THR A 128 -8.57 9.98 1.27
N LYS A 129 -8.57 11.14 0.60
CA LYS A 129 -9.80 11.79 0.15
C LYS A 129 -10.58 10.93 -0.84
N LEU A 130 -9.87 10.30 -1.78
CA LEU A 130 -10.51 9.42 -2.76
C LEU A 130 -11.15 8.21 -2.08
N ARG A 131 -10.48 7.63 -1.09
CA ARG A 131 -11.01 6.56 -0.25
C ARG A 131 -12.22 7.02 0.57
N ASP A 132 -12.18 8.19 1.19
CA ASP A 132 -13.31 8.74 1.96
C ASP A 132 -14.56 8.90 1.08
N ILE A 133 -14.37 9.31 -0.18
CA ILE A 133 -15.45 9.41 -1.16
C ILE A 133 -16.00 8.03 -1.52
N ALA A 134 -15.13 7.04 -1.76
CA ALA A 134 -15.57 5.66 -2.01
C ALA A 134 -16.36 5.08 -0.81
N GLU A 135 -15.88 5.32 0.41
CA GLU A 135 -16.56 4.91 1.65
C GLU A 135 -17.92 5.60 1.81
N SER A 136 -18.11 6.83 1.29
CA SER A 136 -19.39 7.53 1.31
C SER A 136 -20.49 6.85 0.47
N TYR A 137 -20.09 6.08 -0.55
CA TYR A 137 -20.98 5.22 -1.33
C TYR A 137 -21.06 3.78 -0.79
N ASN A 138 -20.57 3.54 0.43
CA ASN A 138 -20.46 2.22 1.04
C ASN A 138 -19.57 1.23 0.25
N ILE A 139 -18.64 1.73 -0.57
CA ILE A 139 -17.66 0.90 -1.28
C ILE A 139 -16.48 0.65 -0.34
N GLN A 140 -16.46 -0.54 0.26
CA GLN A 140 -15.41 -0.96 1.20
C GLN A 140 -14.47 -1.94 0.51
N ILE A 141 -13.25 -1.51 0.21
CA ILE A 141 -12.26 -2.35 -0.49
C ILE A 141 -11.43 -3.19 0.50
N ASP A 142 -11.30 -2.69 1.73
CA ASP A 142 -10.54 -3.35 2.80
C ASP A 142 -11.31 -4.52 3.44
N ASN A 143 -12.60 -4.63 3.16
CA ASN A 143 -13.47 -5.64 3.75
C ASN A 143 -13.64 -6.84 2.79
N PRO A 144 -13.15 -8.04 3.14
CA PRO A 144 -13.27 -9.23 2.30
C PRO A 144 -14.71 -9.63 1.96
N CYS A 145 -15.69 -9.23 2.77
CA CYS A 145 -17.10 -9.52 2.53
C CYS A 145 -17.69 -8.72 1.35
N THR A 146 -17.13 -7.55 1.04
CA THR A 146 -17.58 -6.67 -0.04
C THR A 146 -16.65 -6.70 -1.24
N PHE A 147 -15.34 -6.87 -1.01
CA PHE A 147 -14.33 -6.99 -2.05
C PHE A 147 -13.43 -8.19 -1.77
N LEU A 148 -13.51 -9.21 -2.63
CA LEU A 148 -12.70 -10.41 -2.51
C LEU A 148 -11.73 -10.53 -3.69
N ALA A 149 -10.47 -10.22 -3.44
CA ALA A 149 -9.40 -10.47 -4.41
C ALA A 149 -9.12 -11.97 -4.54
N GLN A 150 -8.73 -12.40 -5.75
CA GLN A 150 -8.47 -13.81 -6.08
C GLN A 150 -7.51 -14.49 -5.09
N ASP A 151 -6.42 -13.82 -4.72
CA ASP A 151 -5.41 -14.37 -3.80
C ASP A 151 -5.81 -14.28 -2.31
N LYS A 152 -6.86 -13.51 -1.99
CA LYS A 152 -7.38 -13.34 -0.62
C LYS A 152 -8.50 -14.30 -0.27
N VAL A 153 -8.99 -15.11 -1.21
CA VAL A 153 -10.05 -16.11 -0.98
C VAL A 153 -9.66 -17.10 0.12
N LYS A 154 -8.41 -17.57 0.12
CA LYS A 154 -7.93 -18.51 1.15
C LYS A 154 -7.92 -17.87 2.55
N SER A 155 -7.39 -16.64 2.65
CA SER A 155 -7.36 -15.91 3.92
C SER A 155 -8.75 -15.59 4.47
N PHE A 156 -9.74 -15.42 3.59
CA PHE A 156 -11.14 -15.24 3.99
C PHE A 156 -11.73 -16.54 4.58
N ALA A 157 -11.48 -17.69 3.94
CA ALA A 157 -11.93 -18.98 4.44
C ALA A 157 -11.30 -19.37 5.79
N GLU A 158 -10.10 -18.88 6.08
CA GLU A 158 -9.39 -19.11 7.35
C GLU A 158 -9.80 -18.12 8.47
N GLN A 159 -10.68 -17.14 8.21
CA GLN A 159 -11.09 -16.18 9.23
C GLN A 159 -11.88 -16.84 10.37
N LYS A 160 -11.54 -16.44 11.60
CA LYS A 160 -12.31 -16.82 12.79
C LYS A 160 -13.70 -16.18 12.75
N SER A 161 -14.69 -16.86 13.31
CA SER A 161 -16.10 -16.43 13.33
C SER A 161 -16.31 -15.01 13.88
N PHE A 162 -15.50 -14.58 14.85
CA PHE A 162 -15.53 -13.20 15.38
C PHE A 162 -15.13 -12.15 14.32
N GLY A 163 -14.06 -12.42 13.57
CA GLY A 163 -13.62 -11.53 12.50
C GLY A 163 -14.62 -11.48 11.34
N LEU A 164 -15.22 -12.63 11.01
CA LEU A 164 -16.27 -12.71 10.00
C LEU A 164 -17.49 -11.86 10.39
N LEU A 165 -17.91 -11.92 11.66
CA LEU A 165 -19.02 -11.09 12.17
C LEU A 165 -18.69 -9.61 12.04
N ALA A 166 -17.53 -9.17 12.52
CA ALA A 166 -17.12 -7.76 12.44
C ALA A 166 -17.04 -7.26 10.99
N ASN A 167 -16.55 -8.09 10.06
CA ASN A 167 -16.51 -7.76 8.63
C ASN A 167 -17.92 -7.71 8.02
N THR A 168 -18.82 -8.61 8.44
CA THR A 168 -20.23 -8.61 8.00
C THR A 168 -20.96 -7.37 8.50
N GLU A 169 -20.78 -7.00 9.77
CA GLU A 169 -21.39 -5.80 10.36
C GLU A 169 -20.93 -4.53 9.65
N LYS A 170 -19.63 -4.43 9.35
CA LYS A 170 -19.08 -3.33 8.56
C LYS A 170 -19.69 -3.25 7.17
N ALA A 171 -19.86 -4.39 6.48
CA ALA A 171 -20.43 -4.44 5.14
C ALA A 171 -21.89 -3.94 5.09
N VAL A 172 -22.69 -4.27 6.10
CA VAL A 172 -24.10 -3.85 6.20
C VAL A 172 -24.21 -2.36 6.53
N GLY A 173 -23.37 -1.86 7.46
CA GLY A 173 -23.25 -0.43 7.70
C GLY A 173 -22.85 -0.06 9.12
N LYS A 174 -22.41 1.20 9.28
CA LYS A 174 -21.83 1.74 10.53
C LYS A 174 -22.75 1.62 11.75
N LYS A 175 -24.07 1.76 11.57
CA LYS A 175 -25.05 1.65 12.67
C LYS A 175 -24.97 0.34 13.44
N LEU A 176 -24.69 -0.76 12.75
CA LEU A 176 -24.64 -2.09 13.37
C LEU A 176 -23.34 -2.27 14.17
N VAL A 177 -22.24 -1.72 13.65
CA VAL A 177 -20.94 -1.68 14.34
C VAL A 177 -21.06 -0.86 15.63
N ASP A 178 -21.67 0.33 15.56
CA ASP A 178 -21.88 1.18 16.74
C ASP A 178 -22.76 0.48 17.80
N LEU A 179 -23.81 -0.24 17.36
CA LEU A 179 -24.65 -1.04 18.26
C LEU A 179 -23.84 -2.17 18.93
N HIS A 180 -23.04 -2.89 18.15
CA HIS A 180 -22.19 -3.96 18.66
C HIS A 180 -21.19 -3.43 19.71
N GLU A 181 -20.52 -2.32 19.42
CA GLU A 181 -19.60 -1.66 20.35
C GLU A 181 -20.33 -1.19 21.62
N ASN A 182 -21.52 -0.61 21.49
CA ASN A 182 -22.32 -0.19 22.64
C ASN A 182 -22.70 -1.37 23.54
N ILE A 183 -23.17 -2.49 22.97
CA ILE A 183 -23.50 -3.70 23.72
C ILE A 183 -22.25 -4.26 24.41
N HIS A 184 -21.13 -4.28 23.71
CA HIS A 184 -19.84 -4.72 24.26
C HIS A 184 -19.41 -3.84 25.44
N ASN A 185 -19.49 -2.52 25.29
CA ASN A 185 -19.16 -1.56 26.34
C ASN A 185 -20.09 -1.68 27.55
N VAL A 186 -21.40 -1.85 27.34
CA VAL A 186 -22.36 -2.08 28.44
C VAL A 186 -22.03 -3.37 29.18
N ARG A 187 -21.72 -4.47 28.47
CA ARG A 187 -21.34 -5.74 29.10
C ARG A 187 -20.03 -5.61 29.90
N LEU A 188 -19.03 -4.90 29.38
CA LEU A 188 -17.80 -4.61 30.11
C LEU A 188 -18.05 -3.76 31.36
N ASN A 189 -18.97 -2.80 31.27
CA ASN A 189 -19.29 -1.88 32.38
C ASN A 189 -20.17 -2.51 33.46
N GLN A 190 -21.00 -3.51 33.12
CA GLN A 190 -21.88 -4.21 34.06
C GLN A 190 -21.13 -5.19 34.97
N SER A 191 -19.92 -5.61 34.61
CA SER A 191 -19.10 -6.51 35.43
C SER A 191 -17.77 -5.83 35.81
N PRO A 192 -17.67 -5.20 37.00
CA PRO A 192 -16.41 -4.62 37.47
C PRO A 192 -15.28 -5.67 37.56
N ILE A 193 -15.64 -6.94 37.76
CA ILE A 193 -14.72 -8.09 37.81
C ILE A 193 -14.20 -8.45 36.41
N SER A 194 -15.02 -8.35 35.37
CA SER A 194 -14.57 -8.61 33.99
C SER A 194 -13.71 -7.48 33.47
N ARG A 195 -14.01 -6.23 33.87
CA ARG A 195 -13.21 -5.06 33.48
C ARG A 195 -11.82 -5.08 34.12
N THR A 196 -11.72 -5.43 35.40
CA THR A 196 -10.42 -5.59 36.09
C THR A 196 -9.58 -6.69 35.47
N LYS A 197 -10.17 -7.87 35.18
CA LYS A 197 -9.47 -8.95 34.48
C LYS A 197 -8.99 -8.55 33.08
N CYS A 198 -9.82 -7.88 32.29
CA CYS A 198 -9.44 -7.42 30.96
C CYS A 198 -8.30 -6.38 31.01
N LEU A 199 -8.34 -5.46 31.98
CA LEU A 199 -7.27 -4.50 32.20
C LEU A 199 -5.98 -5.18 32.68
N GLU A 200 -6.06 -6.17 33.56
CA GLU A 200 -4.92 -7.00 33.97
C GLU A 200 -4.32 -7.75 32.78
N ASP A 201 -5.13 -8.34 31.92
CA ASP A 201 -4.68 -9.04 30.72
C ASP A 201 -3.97 -8.09 29.72
N GLN A 202 -4.54 -6.90 29.51
CA GLN A 202 -3.92 -5.85 28.68
C GLN A 202 -2.61 -5.34 29.29
N LEU A 203 -2.56 -5.16 30.61
CA LEU A 203 -1.36 -4.71 31.32
C LEU A 203 -0.26 -5.78 31.21
N ASN A 204 -0.62 -7.05 31.38
CA ASN A 204 0.28 -8.17 31.20
C ASN A 204 0.81 -8.28 29.75
N SER A 205 -0.04 -8.06 28.74
CA SER A 205 0.40 -8.10 27.34
C SER A 205 1.38 -6.97 27.03
N VAL A 206 1.07 -5.73 27.43
CA VAL A 206 1.96 -4.57 27.25
C VAL A 206 3.26 -4.75 28.03
N GLN A 207 3.21 -5.30 29.23
CA GLN A 207 4.39 -5.57 30.03
C GLN A 207 5.26 -6.67 29.41
N SER A 208 4.66 -7.66 28.74
CA SER A 208 5.39 -8.68 27.98
C SER A 208 6.06 -8.10 26.72
N GLU A 209 5.40 -7.18 26.02
CA GLU A 209 5.97 -6.46 24.88
C GLU A 209 7.12 -5.55 25.30
N LEU A 210 6.99 -4.83 26.42
CA LEU A 210 8.08 -4.02 26.95
C LEU A 210 9.29 -4.88 27.34
N LYS A 211 9.07 -6.04 27.96
CA LYS A 211 10.16 -6.98 28.29
C LYS A 211 10.94 -7.45 27.06
N THR A 212 10.33 -7.52 25.88
CA THR A 212 11.03 -7.89 24.64
C THR A 212 11.66 -6.69 23.93
N LEU A 213 11.00 -5.52 23.95
CA LEU A 213 11.47 -4.31 23.28
C LEU A 213 12.66 -3.64 23.98
N VAL A 214 12.68 -3.58 25.31
CA VAL A 214 13.78 -2.97 26.08
C VAL A 214 15.15 -3.57 25.73
N PRO A 215 15.37 -4.91 25.78
CA PRO A 215 16.66 -5.48 25.43
C PRO A 215 17.02 -5.25 23.95
N LEU A 216 16.02 -5.16 23.06
CA LEU A 216 16.26 -4.86 21.64
C LEU A 216 16.84 -3.44 21.45
N ILE A 217 16.29 -2.46 22.17
CA ILE A 217 16.75 -1.07 22.15
C ILE A 217 18.16 -0.95 22.77
N GLU A 218 18.41 -1.64 23.88
CA GLU A 218 19.75 -1.67 24.50
C GLU A 218 20.79 -2.29 23.55
N ASN A 219 20.46 -3.40 22.90
CA ASN A 219 21.31 -4.01 21.88
C ASN A 219 21.56 -3.07 20.70
N TYR A 220 20.54 -2.31 20.26
CA TYR A 220 20.68 -1.31 19.20
C TYR A 220 21.65 -0.19 19.61
N ARG A 221 21.48 0.38 20.82
CA ARG A 221 22.39 1.42 21.36
C ARG A 221 23.82 0.91 21.50
N ARG A 222 24.00 -0.34 21.95
CA ARG A 222 25.33 -0.97 22.05
C ARG A 222 25.98 -1.14 20.68
N ARG A 223 25.20 -1.43 19.63
CA ARG A 223 25.71 -1.51 18.26
C ARG A 223 26.13 -0.14 17.71
N GLU A 224 25.38 0.91 18.01
CA GLU A 224 25.73 2.29 17.65
C GLU A 224 27.09 2.69 18.26
N THR A 225 27.29 2.51 19.57
CA THR A 225 28.55 2.89 20.22
C THR A 225 29.75 2.08 19.72
N MET A 226 29.56 0.80 19.39
CA MET A 226 30.58 -0.02 18.75
C MET A 226 30.92 0.47 17.34
N ARG A 227 29.93 0.90 16.55
CA ARG A 227 30.16 1.47 15.21
C ARG A 227 30.97 2.77 15.29
N GLU A 228 30.67 3.63 16.25
CA GLU A 228 31.45 4.85 16.47
C GLU A 228 32.91 4.55 16.84
N HIS A 229 33.13 3.56 17.72
CA HIS A 229 34.49 3.11 18.06
C HIS A 229 35.22 2.54 16.84
N ILE A 230 34.56 1.71 16.02
CA ILE A 230 35.15 1.16 14.80
C ILE A 230 35.54 2.31 13.84
N ARG A 231 34.67 3.32 13.67
CA ARG A 231 34.96 4.49 12.85
C ARG A 231 36.20 5.25 13.36
N LEU A 232 36.29 5.49 14.66
CA LEU A 232 37.45 6.16 15.27
C LEU A 232 38.74 5.34 15.08
N LEU A 233 38.67 4.02 15.25
CA LEU A 233 39.82 3.13 15.04
C LEU A 233 40.25 3.10 13.57
N GLN A 234 39.32 3.16 12.62
CA GLN A 234 39.63 3.28 11.19
C GLN A 234 40.35 4.60 10.88
N CYS A 235 39.88 5.72 11.43
CA CYS A 235 40.56 7.01 11.31
C CYS A 235 41.99 6.95 11.89
N LYS A 236 42.17 6.37 13.09
CA LYS A 236 43.49 6.20 13.70
C LYS A 236 44.40 5.30 12.84
N LYS A 237 43.88 4.21 12.29
CA LYS A 237 44.65 3.32 11.40
C LYS A 237 45.14 4.04 10.15
N LEU A 238 44.30 4.88 9.53
CA LEU A 238 44.70 5.68 8.37
C LEU A 238 45.77 6.71 8.74
N TYR A 239 45.63 7.35 9.91
CA TYR A 239 46.62 8.31 10.39
C TYR A 239 48.00 7.66 10.67
N LEU A 240 48.02 6.46 11.26
CA LEU A 240 49.27 5.72 11.48
C LEU A 240 49.95 5.35 10.15
N LYS A 241 49.18 4.92 9.15
CA LYS A 241 49.73 4.67 7.81
C LYS A 241 50.33 5.92 7.16
N TYR A 242 49.67 7.06 7.32
CA TYR A 242 50.20 8.33 6.83
C TYR A 242 51.55 8.66 7.50
N LEU A 243 51.66 8.50 8.82
CA LEU A 243 52.92 8.72 9.55
C LEU A 243 54.04 7.76 9.11
N GLU A 244 53.72 6.48 8.88
CA GLU A 244 54.67 5.51 8.33
C GLU A 244 55.17 5.93 6.93
N GLU A 245 54.27 6.36 6.05
CA GLU A 245 54.62 6.85 4.71
C GLU A 245 55.42 8.16 4.75
N GLU A 246 55.10 9.07 5.66
CA GLU A 246 55.82 10.33 5.89
C GLU A 246 57.25 10.07 6.35
N ALA A 247 57.46 9.18 7.31
CA ALA A 247 58.80 8.78 7.76
C ALA A 247 59.63 8.16 6.63
N ILE A 248 59.04 7.28 5.81
CA ILE A 248 59.71 6.68 4.64
C ILE A 248 60.05 7.75 3.60
N ALA A 249 59.19 8.76 3.41
CA ALA A 249 59.44 9.87 2.49
C ALA A 249 60.58 10.77 2.98
N GLU A 250 60.65 11.06 4.28
CA GLU A 250 61.74 11.81 4.90
C GLU A 250 63.09 11.09 4.76
N GLU A 251 63.14 9.78 5.04
CA GLU A 251 64.36 8.97 4.85
C GLU A 251 64.81 8.97 3.39
N LYS A 252 63.88 8.82 2.43
CA LYS A 252 64.21 8.90 0.98
C LYS A 252 64.70 10.28 0.58
N ALA A 253 64.13 11.35 1.12
CA ALA A 253 64.56 12.72 0.83
C ALA A 253 65.96 13.00 1.37
N GLN A 254 66.28 12.52 2.58
CA GLN A 254 67.64 12.59 3.15
C GLN A 254 68.65 11.80 2.31
N TYR A 255 68.30 10.57 1.90
CA TYR A 255 69.16 9.75 1.05
C TYR A 255 69.41 10.37 -0.33
N LYS A 256 68.41 11.05 -0.90
CA LYS A 256 68.55 11.76 -2.17
C LYS A 256 69.49 12.98 -2.06
N ARG A 257 69.40 13.75 -0.97
CA ARG A 257 70.30 14.89 -0.73
C ARG A 257 71.75 14.45 -0.59
N LEU A 258 72.01 13.39 0.19
CA LEU A 258 73.35 12.82 0.35
C LEU A 258 73.94 12.35 -1.00
N LYS A 259 73.12 11.75 -1.86
CA LYS A 259 73.56 11.36 -3.21
C LYS A 259 73.80 12.53 -4.16
N GLU A 260 73.04 13.61 -4.05
CA GLU A 260 73.25 14.83 -4.84
C GLU A 260 74.54 15.54 -4.41
N GLU A 261 74.84 15.57 -3.11
CA GLU A 261 76.11 16.08 -2.56
C GLU A 261 77.32 15.24 -3.02
N GLU A 262 77.21 13.91 -3.03
CA GLU A 262 78.27 13.02 -3.55
C GLU A 262 78.51 13.15 -5.08
N LEU A 263 77.52 13.65 -5.83
CA LEU A 263 77.63 13.88 -7.28
C LEU A 263 78.17 15.27 -7.65
N GLU A 264 78.10 16.23 -6.73
CA GLU A 264 78.71 17.56 -6.90
C GLU A 264 80.21 17.59 -6.51
N GLU A 265 80.71 16.58 -5.79
CA GLU A 265 82.13 16.45 -5.40
C GLU A 265 83.00 15.67 -6.42
N VAL A 266 82.46 15.27 -7.59
CA VAL A 266 83.19 14.58 -8.68
C VAL A 266 83.33 15.48 -9.91
#